data_AF-A0A0C2YWB7-F1
#
_entry.id   AF-A0A0C2YWB7-F1
#
_cell.length_a   1.000
_cell.length_b   1.000
_cell.length_c   1.000
_cell.angle_alpha   90.00
_cell.angle_beta   90.00
_cell.angle_gamma   90.00
#
_symmetry.space_group_name_H-M   'P 1'
#
loop_
_entity.id
_entity.type
_entity.pdbx_description
1 polymer ?
#
loop_
_entity_poly.entity_id
_entity_poly.type
_entity_poly.pdbx_seq_one_letter_code
_entity_poly.pdbx_strand_id
1 'polypeptide(L)'
;MVEMMENRTFAEIKIGDTASLSRTCSMKDVELFGVATGDLNPTHYSAESAEKFAHHRKVVAHSMWGGSLLSALLGNELPGPGTVYRNQDLEFSAAVEVGDTLTVTVTVTEKSAPSDILMDCKGVNQRGETVFSGRARVAAPSEKLVLPRLELNEVSLRRRHHVFEDIIARCHTLAPISVAVCHPCDQVSLEGPVEAAKLGLIDPILIGPEAKIRSVAKEFNLDITGLRIIDTQHSHESAEKAVAMCRSGEAEALMKGSLHTDEMMHEVASRDKGLRTARRISHVFVMDVPTYPRTLLITDAAINIYPTLEDKADILQNAIELAHVLGVELPKVAILSAVETVYPKINSTIEAAALCKMADRGQITGALLDGPLAFDNAISEEAAKIKKINSPVAGRADILLVPDLEAGNMLAKQLSYLADADAAGIVLGARVPIVLTSRADSAKARLASCAVAVLFAHARRAKGTVAAQ
;
A
#
# COMPACT_ATOMS: atom_id res chain seq x y z
N MET A 1 -27.43 15.79 21.18
CA MET A 1 -28.74 15.10 21.31
C MET A 1 -28.68 13.93 20.36
N VAL A 2 -29.01 12.71 20.82
CA VAL A 2 -29.03 11.54 19.94
C VAL A 2 -30.26 11.67 19.04
N GLU A 3 -30.05 11.63 17.72
CA GLU A 3 -31.14 11.68 16.75
C GLU A 3 -31.93 10.37 16.83
N MET A 4 -33.25 10.45 16.91
CA MET A 4 -34.13 9.28 17.05
C MET A 4 -34.79 8.95 15.72
N MET A 5 -34.93 7.66 15.41
CA MET A 5 -35.71 7.16 14.28
C MET A 5 -37.02 6.56 14.79
N GLU A 6 -38.10 6.82 14.06
CA GLU A 6 -39.46 6.39 14.40
C GLU A 6 -40.11 5.72 13.18
N ASN A 7 -40.86 4.64 13.40
CA ASN A 7 -41.60 3.96 12.34
C ASN A 7 -43.04 4.48 12.20
N ARG A 8 -43.69 4.10 11.10
CA ARG A 8 -45.13 4.14 10.92
C ARG A 8 -45.67 2.72 10.96
N THR A 9 -46.58 2.49 11.89
CA THR A 9 -47.27 1.21 12.01
C THR A 9 -48.19 0.97 10.83
N PHE A 10 -48.56 -0.29 10.60
CA PHE A 10 -49.56 -0.64 9.59
C PHE A 10 -50.84 0.19 9.75
N ALA A 11 -51.30 0.48 10.97
CA ALA A 11 -52.51 1.28 11.19
C ALA A 11 -52.36 2.74 10.73
N GLU A 12 -51.18 3.34 10.90
CA GLU A 12 -50.90 4.74 10.58
C GLU A 12 -50.72 4.99 9.08
N ILE A 13 -50.22 3.99 8.34
CA ILE A 13 -49.91 4.13 6.90
C ILE A 13 -51.19 4.18 6.05
N LYS A 14 -51.23 5.10 5.09
CA LYS A 14 -52.33 5.28 4.15
C LYS A 14 -51.88 5.03 2.71
N ILE A 15 -52.82 4.61 1.87
CA ILE A 15 -52.62 4.59 0.41
C ILE A 15 -52.36 6.02 -0.05
N GLY A 16 -51.33 6.19 -0.88
CA GLY A 16 -50.83 7.49 -1.33
C GLY A 16 -49.72 8.08 -0.46
N ASP A 17 -49.40 7.50 0.70
CA ASP A 17 -48.23 7.94 1.48
C ASP A 17 -46.95 7.73 0.68
N THR A 18 -46.06 8.72 0.72
CA THR A 18 -44.78 8.71 0.01
C THR A 18 -43.60 8.98 0.93
N ALA A 19 -42.45 8.40 0.61
CA ALA A 19 -41.16 8.79 1.18
C ALA A 19 -40.11 8.85 0.05
N SER A 20 -39.08 9.68 0.23
CA SER A 20 -38.02 9.84 -0.76
C SER A 20 -36.65 10.08 -0.14
N LEU A 21 -35.61 9.57 -0.79
CA LEU A 21 -34.21 9.69 -0.42
C LEU A 21 -33.40 10.14 -1.64
N SER A 22 -32.49 11.10 -1.47
CA SER A 22 -31.55 11.52 -2.50
C SER A 22 -30.12 11.18 -2.12
N ARG A 23 -29.34 10.59 -3.04
CA ARG A 23 -27.92 10.32 -2.85
C ARG A 23 -27.13 10.53 -4.13
N THR A 24 -25.98 11.19 -4.03
CA THR A 24 -25.03 11.33 -5.14
C THR A 24 -24.13 10.11 -5.21
N CYS A 25 -24.03 9.49 -6.40
CA CYS A 25 -23.18 8.36 -6.64
C CYS A 25 -21.72 8.80 -6.71
N SER A 26 -20.88 8.28 -5.84
CA SER A 26 -19.43 8.50 -5.84
C SER A 26 -18.67 7.26 -6.31
N MET A 27 -17.41 7.40 -6.68
CA MET A 27 -16.57 6.24 -7.00
C MET A 27 -16.43 5.27 -5.82
N LYS A 28 -16.42 5.79 -4.58
CA LYS A 28 -16.39 4.96 -3.36
C LYS A 28 -17.62 4.06 -3.26
N ASP A 29 -18.78 4.54 -3.70
CA ASP A 29 -20.01 3.75 -3.69
C ASP A 29 -19.95 2.59 -4.70
N VAL A 30 -19.39 2.85 -5.88
CA VAL A 30 -19.19 1.84 -6.94
C VAL A 30 -18.22 0.76 -6.45
N GLU A 31 -17.08 1.17 -5.88
CA GLU A 31 -16.10 0.24 -5.33
C GLU A 31 -16.67 -0.56 -4.15
N LEU A 32 -17.39 0.07 -3.22
CA LEU A 32 -17.98 -0.61 -2.06
C LEU A 32 -19.00 -1.66 -2.50
N PHE A 33 -19.84 -1.32 -3.47
CA PHE A 33 -20.84 -2.22 -4.01
C PHE A 33 -20.19 -3.41 -4.72
N GLY A 34 -19.14 -3.17 -5.52
CA GLY A 34 -18.32 -4.22 -6.13
C GLY A 34 -17.71 -5.17 -5.10
N VAL A 35 -17.12 -4.63 -4.02
CA VAL A 35 -16.57 -5.44 -2.91
C VAL A 35 -17.66 -6.27 -2.21
N ALA A 36 -18.83 -5.68 -1.98
CA ALA A 36 -19.93 -6.35 -1.29
C ALA A 36 -20.59 -7.45 -2.15
N THR A 37 -20.58 -7.33 -3.48
CA THR A 37 -21.31 -8.21 -4.39
C THR A 37 -20.43 -9.15 -5.20
N GLY A 38 -19.14 -8.84 -5.37
CA GLY A 38 -18.23 -9.54 -6.27
C GLY A 38 -18.41 -9.20 -7.75
N ASP A 39 -19.22 -8.20 -8.10
CA ASP A 39 -19.38 -7.74 -9.48
C ASP A 39 -18.16 -6.92 -9.90
N LEU A 40 -17.35 -7.49 -10.80
CA LEU A 40 -16.11 -6.90 -11.30
C LEU A 40 -16.23 -6.46 -12.77
N ASN A 41 -17.43 -6.20 -13.27
CA ASN A 41 -17.60 -5.75 -14.65
C ASN A 41 -16.77 -4.47 -14.91
N PRO A 42 -15.85 -4.48 -15.91
CA PRO A 42 -14.90 -3.41 -16.10
C PRO A 42 -15.51 -2.03 -16.42
N THR A 43 -16.77 -1.97 -16.87
CA THR A 43 -17.50 -0.71 -17.10
C THR A 43 -17.69 0.10 -15.80
N HIS A 44 -17.60 -0.56 -14.65
CA HIS A 44 -17.70 0.07 -13.33
C HIS A 44 -16.36 0.63 -12.81
N TYR A 45 -15.24 0.37 -13.47
CA TYR A 45 -13.91 0.72 -12.94
C TYR A 45 -13.01 1.47 -13.91
N SER A 46 -13.39 1.56 -15.18
CA SER A 46 -12.63 2.27 -16.22
C SER A 46 -13.55 3.04 -17.15
N ALA A 47 -13.25 4.34 -17.33
CA ALA A 47 -13.95 5.17 -18.32
C ALA A 47 -13.74 4.65 -19.75
N GLU A 48 -12.54 4.14 -20.05
CA GLU A 48 -12.25 3.52 -21.37
C GLU A 48 -13.13 2.29 -21.60
N SER A 49 -13.26 1.43 -20.58
CA SER A 49 -14.12 0.24 -20.66
C SER A 49 -15.60 0.62 -20.76
N ALA A 50 -16.04 1.64 -20.01
CA ALA A 50 -17.40 2.15 -20.06
C ALA A 50 -17.74 2.72 -21.45
N GLU A 51 -16.81 3.44 -22.07
CA GLU A 51 -16.98 3.97 -23.43
C GLU A 51 -17.02 2.84 -24.46
N LYS A 52 -16.09 1.88 -24.35
CA LYS A 52 -15.94 0.78 -25.30
C LYS A 52 -17.08 -0.23 -25.25
N PHE A 53 -17.55 -0.59 -24.06
CA PHE A 53 -18.49 -1.70 -23.88
C PHE A 53 -19.91 -1.26 -23.53
N ALA A 54 -20.11 -0.02 -23.07
CA ALA A 54 -21.41 0.50 -22.68
C ALA A 54 -21.75 1.87 -23.28
N HIS A 55 -20.89 2.44 -24.13
CA HIS A 55 -21.08 3.74 -24.78
C HIS A 55 -21.30 4.92 -23.81
N HIS A 56 -20.74 4.82 -22.60
CA HIS A 56 -20.77 5.88 -21.60
C HIS A 56 -19.42 6.60 -21.51
N ARG A 57 -19.44 7.94 -21.35
CA ARG A 57 -18.22 8.74 -21.23
C ARG A 57 -17.60 8.70 -19.83
N LYS A 58 -18.33 8.16 -18.87
CA LYS A 58 -17.93 8.04 -17.47
C LYS A 58 -18.16 6.63 -16.99
N VAL A 59 -17.51 6.31 -15.87
CA VAL A 59 -17.81 5.10 -15.10
C VAL A 59 -19.29 5.09 -14.73
N VAL A 60 -19.93 3.94 -14.97
CA VAL A 60 -21.33 3.68 -14.66
C VAL A 60 -21.39 2.93 -13.34
N ALA A 61 -22.32 3.26 -12.45
CA ALA A 61 -22.55 2.51 -11.22
C ALA A 61 -23.25 1.17 -11.49
N HIS A 62 -23.13 0.22 -10.57
CA HIS A 62 -23.93 -1.00 -10.60
C HIS A 62 -25.42 -0.63 -10.53
N SER A 63 -26.27 -1.12 -11.43
CA SER A 63 -27.69 -0.75 -11.44
C SER A 63 -28.38 -0.99 -10.09
N MET A 64 -28.02 -2.10 -9.43
CA MET A 64 -28.52 -2.46 -8.10
C MET A 64 -28.01 -1.54 -6.98
N TRP A 65 -26.97 -0.72 -7.19
CA TRP A 65 -26.62 0.33 -6.22
C TRP A 65 -27.80 1.28 -6.00
N GLY A 66 -28.44 1.74 -7.09
CA GLY A 66 -29.63 2.58 -7.00
C GLY A 66 -30.81 1.86 -6.35
N GLY A 67 -31.03 0.60 -6.73
CA GLY A 67 -32.06 -0.25 -6.11
C GLY A 67 -31.84 -0.48 -4.62
N SER A 68 -30.58 -0.58 -4.16
CA SER A 68 -30.26 -0.79 -2.75
C SER A 68 -30.69 0.38 -1.85
N LEU A 69 -30.83 1.59 -2.40
CA LEU A 69 -31.33 2.76 -1.67
C LEU A 69 -32.78 2.57 -1.18
N LEU A 70 -33.58 1.72 -1.84
CA LEU A 70 -34.91 1.34 -1.37
C LEU A 70 -34.86 0.65 -0.01
N SER A 71 -33.82 -0.15 0.25
CA SER A 71 -33.63 -0.79 1.56
C SER A 71 -33.51 0.25 2.68
N ALA A 72 -32.73 1.30 2.44
CA ALA A 72 -32.57 2.40 3.40
C ALA A 72 -33.88 3.17 3.60
N LEU A 73 -34.63 3.43 2.52
CA LEU A 73 -35.88 4.17 2.59
C LEU A 73 -36.98 3.39 3.33
N LEU A 74 -37.13 2.11 3.01
CA LEU A 74 -38.11 1.21 3.64
C LEU A 74 -37.78 0.93 5.11
N GLY A 75 -36.49 0.72 5.42
CA GLY A 75 -36.03 0.41 6.77
C GLY A 75 -35.99 1.59 7.73
N ASN A 76 -35.83 2.82 7.21
CA ASN A 76 -35.66 4.01 8.06
C ASN A 76 -36.85 4.97 8.07
N GLU A 77 -37.63 5.06 6.98
CA GLU A 77 -38.66 6.10 6.85
C GLU A 77 -40.08 5.58 6.65
N LEU A 78 -40.31 4.73 5.64
CA LEU A 78 -41.67 4.27 5.31
C LEU A 78 -41.66 2.80 4.86
N PRO A 79 -42.11 1.85 5.69
CA PRO A 79 -42.67 2.03 7.04
C PRO A 79 -41.65 2.44 8.13
N GLY A 80 -40.36 2.21 7.94
CA GLY A 80 -39.33 2.51 8.95
C GLY A 80 -38.97 1.31 9.83
N PRO A 81 -38.37 1.53 11.03
CA PRO A 81 -37.88 0.45 11.89
C PRO A 81 -38.90 -0.66 12.14
N GLY A 82 -38.48 -1.92 12.02
CA GLY A 82 -39.34 -3.11 12.16
C GLY A 82 -40.02 -3.56 10.86
N THR A 83 -39.77 -2.88 9.73
CA THR A 83 -40.22 -3.31 8.40
C THR A 83 -39.56 -4.63 8.00
N VAL A 84 -40.35 -5.56 7.46
CA VAL A 84 -39.83 -6.77 6.81
C VAL A 84 -39.95 -6.62 5.29
N TYR A 85 -38.81 -6.59 4.61
CA TYR A 85 -38.74 -6.44 3.16
C TYR A 85 -38.92 -7.82 2.48
N ARG A 86 -40.09 -8.07 1.88
CA ARG A 86 -40.47 -9.41 1.41
C ARG A 86 -40.12 -9.67 -0.05
N ASN A 87 -40.36 -8.67 -0.91
CA ASN A 87 -40.15 -8.81 -2.33
C ASN A 87 -39.85 -7.45 -2.97
N GLN A 88 -39.02 -7.46 -4.00
CA GLN A 88 -38.71 -6.30 -4.83
C GLN A 88 -38.61 -6.74 -6.29
N ASP A 89 -39.29 -6.04 -7.18
CA ASP A 89 -39.06 -6.07 -8.62
C ASP A 89 -38.53 -4.71 -9.09
N LEU A 90 -37.60 -4.71 -10.04
CA LEU A 90 -37.02 -3.49 -10.61
C LEU A 90 -36.76 -3.67 -12.10
N GLU A 91 -37.16 -2.68 -12.88
CA GLU A 91 -36.81 -2.50 -14.28
C GLU A 91 -35.90 -1.27 -14.39
N PHE A 92 -34.70 -1.48 -14.94
CA PHE A 92 -33.69 -0.43 -15.11
C PHE A 92 -33.76 0.15 -16.52
N SER A 93 -34.11 1.42 -16.63
CA SER A 93 -34.33 2.12 -17.90
C SER A 93 -33.15 3.02 -18.30
N ALA A 94 -32.29 3.40 -17.35
CA ALA A 94 -31.10 4.20 -17.62
C ALA A 94 -29.95 3.86 -16.66
N ALA A 95 -28.73 4.21 -17.08
CA ALA A 95 -27.52 4.11 -16.28
C ALA A 95 -27.40 5.28 -15.29
N VAL A 96 -26.71 5.05 -14.17
CA VAL A 96 -26.28 6.09 -13.24
C VAL A 96 -24.79 6.30 -13.43
N GLU A 97 -24.36 7.49 -13.81
CA GLU A 97 -22.94 7.81 -13.93
C GLU A 97 -22.38 8.31 -12.58
N VAL A 98 -21.07 8.11 -12.36
CA VAL A 98 -20.41 8.71 -11.18
C VAL A 98 -20.58 10.24 -11.22
N GLY A 99 -21.08 10.78 -10.10
CA GLY A 99 -21.45 12.19 -9.92
C GLY A 99 -22.95 12.48 -10.13
N ASP A 100 -23.75 11.54 -10.65
CA ASP A 100 -25.20 11.70 -10.73
C ASP A 100 -25.84 11.63 -9.33
N THR A 101 -26.90 12.42 -9.13
CA THR A 101 -27.73 12.37 -7.93
C THR A 101 -29.01 11.63 -8.23
N LEU A 102 -29.23 10.53 -7.54
CA LEU A 102 -30.42 9.71 -7.68
C LEU A 102 -31.40 9.97 -6.53
N THR A 103 -32.62 10.34 -6.88
CA THR A 103 -33.76 10.45 -5.96
C THR A 103 -34.63 9.21 -6.09
N VAL A 104 -34.69 8.41 -5.02
CA VAL A 104 -35.52 7.20 -4.95
C VAL A 104 -36.76 7.50 -4.12
N THR A 105 -37.92 7.15 -4.65
CA THR A 105 -39.23 7.39 -4.02
C THR A 105 -40.01 6.09 -3.94
N VAL A 106 -40.71 5.88 -2.83
CA VAL A 106 -41.73 4.83 -2.67
C VAL A 106 -43.09 5.47 -2.44
N THR A 107 -44.15 4.90 -3.03
CA THR A 107 -45.54 5.34 -2.87
C THR A 107 -46.43 4.17 -2.53
N VAL A 108 -47.19 4.23 -1.45
CA VAL A 108 -48.12 3.17 -1.04
C VAL A 108 -49.27 3.08 -2.04
N THR A 109 -49.42 1.92 -2.69
CA THR A 109 -50.48 1.68 -3.68
C THR A 109 -51.54 0.74 -3.15
N GLU A 110 -51.15 -0.28 -2.38
CA GLU A 110 -52.09 -1.24 -1.80
C GLU A 110 -51.75 -1.54 -0.34
N LYS A 111 -52.78 -1.86 0.44
CA LYS A 111 -52.67 -2.21 1.85
C LYS A 111 -53.59 -3.39 2.15
N SER A 112 -53.04 -4.47 2.69
CA SER A 112 -53.76 -5.72 2.97
C SER A 112 -53.45 -6.23 4.37
N ALA A 113 -54.50 -6.53 5.15
CA ALA A 113 -54.33 -7.07 6.49
C ALA A 113 -53.63 -8.44 6.45
N PRO A 114 -52.83 -8.79 7.47
CA PRO A 114 -52.62 -8.05 8.72
C PRO A 114 -51.52 -6.98 8.69
N SER A 115 -50.59 -7.03 7.73
CA SER A 115 -49.44 -6.11 7.71
C SER A 115 -48.86 -5.83 6.32
N ASP A 116 -49.44 -6.39 5.25
CA ASP A 116 -48.89 -6.31 3.90
C ASP A 116 -49.13 -4.94 3.25
N ILE A 117 -48.07 -4.37 2.71
CA ILE A 117 -48.09 -3.12 1.94
C ILE A 117 -47.39 -3.34 0.61
N LEU A 118 -48.05 -2.93 -0.48
CA LEU A 118 -47.45 -2.82 -1.80
C LEU A 118 -47.14 -1.35 -2.08
N MET A 119 -45.95 -1.09 -2.58
CA MET A 119 -45.51 0.26 -2.94
C MET A 119 -44.96 0.27 -4.37
N ASP A 120 -45.31 1.31 -5.12
CA ASP A 120 -44.60 1.63 -6.36
C ASP A 120 -43.26 2.31 -6.00
N CYS A 121 -42.19 1.90 -6.66
CA CYS A 121 -40.83 2.38 -6.49
C CYS A 121 -40.39 3.12 -7.75
N LYS A 122 -39.73 4.26 -7.59
CA LYS A 122 -39.18 5.03 -8.72
C LYS A 122 -37.84 5.67 -8.36
N GLY A 123 -36.85 5.52 -9.22
CA GLY A 123 -35.57 6.22 -9.16
C GLY A 123 -35.47 7.25 -10.29
N VAL A 124 -35.22 8.52 -9.95
CA VAL A 124 -35.10 9.63 -10.91
C VAL A 124 -33.78 10.36 -10.68
N ASN A 125 -33.04 10.67 -11.74
CA ASN A 125 -31.79 11.42 -11.63
C ASN A 125 -32.03 12.95 -11.57
N GLN A 126 -30.96 13.73 -11.40
CA GLN A 126 -31.02 15.19 -11.34
C GLN A 126 -31.52 15.87 -12.63
N ARG A 127 -31.58 15.14 -13.75
CA ARG A 127 -32.12 15.61 -15.04
C ARG A 127 -33.61 15.33 -15.20
N GLY A 128 -34.24 14.65 -14.24
CA GLY A 128 -35.64 14.23 -14.32
C GLY A 128 -35.86 12.93 -15.11
N GLU A 129 -34.79 12.24 -15.51
CA GLU A 129 -34.88 10.97 -16.24
C GLU A 129 -35.15 9.82 -15.27
N THR A 130 -36.05 8.91 -15.66
CA THR A 130 -36.33 7.71 -14.86
C THR A 130 -35.22 6.69 -15.07
N VAL A 131 -34.50 6.39 -14.00
CA VAL A 131 -33.40 5.42 -13.98
C VAL A 131 -33.93 4.01 -13.76
N PHE A 132 -34.88 3.86 -12.83
CA PHE A 132 -35.59 2.60 -12.63
C PHE A 132 -37.02 2.82 -12.13
N SER A 133 -37.85 1.81 -12.33
CA SER A 133 -39.18 1.68 -11.74
C SER A 133 -39.43 0.24 -11.31
N GLY A 134 -40.36 0.02 -10.38
CA GLY A 134 -40.77 -1.31 -9.97
C GLY A 134 -41.67 -1.28 -8.76
N ARG A 135 -41.80 -2.40 -8.05
CA ARG A 135 -42.61 -2.48 -6.82
C ARG A 135 -41.89 -3.17 -5.67
N ALA A 136 -42.22 -2.71 -4.46
CA ALA A 136 -41.78 -3.31 -3.21
C ALA A 136 -43.00 -3.87 -2.48
N ARG A 137 -42.89 -5.12 -2.00
CA ARG A 137 -43.82 -5.67 -1.01
C ARG A 137 -43.12 -5.77 0.34
N VAL A 138 -43.72 -5.15 1.35
CA VAL A 138 -43.20 -5.14 2.71
C VAL A 138 -44.27 -5.54 3.71
N ALA A 139 -43.86 -6.05 4.87
CA ALA A 139 -44.71 -6.09 6.04
C ALA A 139 -44.41 -4.89 6.93
N ALA A 140 -45.41 -4.05 7.17
CA ALA A 140 -45.30 -2.94 8.10
C ALA A 140 -45.41 -3.42 9.56
N PRO A 141 -44.68 -2.77 10.49
CA PRO A 141 -44.73 -3.12 11.90
C PRO A 141 -46.12 -2.86 12.50
N SER A 142 -46.56 -3.70 13.43
CA SER A 142 -47.81 -3.49 14.18
C SER A 142 -47.63 -2.59 15.40
N GLU A 143 -46.41 -2.49 15.91
CA GLU A 143 -46.06 -1.74 17.11
C GLU A 143 -45.20 -0.53 16.77
N LYS A 144 -45.40 0.53 17.55
CA LYS A 144 -44.65 1.77 17.42
C LYS A 144 -43.25 1.57 17.98
N LEU A 145 -42.23 1.86 17.18
CA LEU A 145 -40.83 1.78 17.58
C LEU A 145 -40.19 3.18 17.48
N VAL A 146 -39.49 3.57 18.53
CA VAL A 146 -38.66 4.78 18.59
C VAL A 146 -37.29 4.36 19.10
N LEU A 147 -36.29 4.42 18.23
CA LEU A 147 -34.95 3.90 18.49
C LEU A 147 -33.90 4.99 18.22
N PRO A 148 -32.78 5.02 18.96
CA PRO A 148 -31.67 5.91 18.62
C PRO A 148 -31.09 5.54 17.25
N ARG A 149 -30.77 6.56 16.45
CA ARG A 149 -30.10 6.37 15.17
C ARG A 149 -28.69 5.83 15.41
N LEU A 150 -28.39 4.68 14.81
CA LEU A 150 -27.05 4.12 14.84
C LEU A 150 -26.16 4.91 13.87
N GLU A 151 -25.02 5.38 14.36
CA GLU A 151 -23.93 5.82 13.48
C GLU A 151 -23.28 4.58 12.87
N LEU A 152 -23.22 4.55 11.54
CA LEU A 152 -22.54 3.46 10.83
C LEU A 152 -21.03 3.61 10.99
N ASN A 153 -20.34 2.48 11.10
CA ASN A 153 -18.87 2.47 11.04
C ASN A 153 -18.39 3.05 9.70
N GLU A 154 -17.33 3.86 9.74
CA GLU A 154 -16.65 4.28 8.53
C GLU A 154 -15.95 3.09 7.88
N VAL A 155 -16.23 2.85 6.60
CA VAL A 155 -15.55 1.83 5.78
C VAL A 155 -14.51 2.51 4.92
N SER A 156 -13.24 2.09 5.05
CA SER A 156 -12.15 2.55 4.19
C SER A 156 -11.79 1.45 3.18
N LEU A 157 -12.06 1.71 1.90
CA LEU A 157 -11.63 0.86 0.80
C LEU A 157 -10.20 1.22 0.41
N ARG A 158 -9.32 0.22 0.37
CA ARG A 158 -7.89 0.41 0.12
C ARG A 158 -7.38 -0.68 -0.81
N ARG A 159 -6.67 -0.27 -1.86
CA ARG A 159 -5.95 -1.21 -2.72
C ARG A 159 -4.72 -1.71 -1.97
N ARG A 160 -4.77 -2.96 -1.52
CA ARG A 160 -3.59 -3.63 -0.99
C ARG A 160 -2.53 -3.73 -2.08
N HIS A 161 -1.28 -3.51 -1.70
CA HIS A 161 -0.10 -3.79 -2.53
C HIS A 161 0.07 -2.95 -3.81
N HIS A 162 -0.66 -1.84 -3.98
CA HIS A 162 -0.60 -1.04 -5.20
C HIS A 162 0.83 -0.54 -5.50
N VAL A 163 1.60 -0.17 -4.47
CA VAL A 163 2.99 0.29 -4.65
C VAL A 163 3.86 -0.84 -5.18
N PHE A 164 3.72 -2.05 -4.64
CA PHE A 164 4.57 -3.17 -5.03
C PHE A 164 4.22 -3.70 -6.42
N GLU A 165 2.94 -3.71 -6.79
CA GLU A 165 2.51 -4.06 -8.14
C GLU A 165 3.11 -3.10 -9.17
N ASP A 166 3.06 -1.79 -8.90
CA ASP A 166 3.63 -0.77 -9.79
C ASP A 166 5.16 -0.92 -9.94
N ILE A 167 5.86 -1.19 -8.84
CA ILE A 167 7.32 -1.42 -8.84
C ILE A 167 7.69 -2.66 -9.64
N ILE A 168 6.97 -3.78 -9.44
CA ILE A 168 7.22 -5.04 -10.16
C ILE A 168 6.89 -4.86 -11.65
N ALA A 169 5.78 -4.21 -11.99
CA ALA A 169 5.36 -4.00 -13.37
C ALA A 169 6.38 -3.18 -14.18
N ARG A 170 7.03 -2.20 -13.56
CA ARG A 170 8.11 -1.41 -14.19
C ARG A 170 9.32 -2.26 -14.59
N CYS A 171 9.54 -3.39 -13.93
CA CYS A 171 10.67 -4.28 -14.21
C CYS A 171 10.43 -5.16 -15.44
N HIS A 172 9.20 -5.34 -15.92
CA HIS A 172 8.88 -6.23 -17.05
C HIS A 172 9.59 -5.85 -18.36
N THR A 173 10.01 -4.58 -18.51
CA THR A 173 10.73 -4.10 -19.70
C THR A 173 12.25 -4.15 -19.55
N LEU A 174 12.75 -4.53 -18.37
CA LEU A 174 14.17 -4.53 -18.05
C LEU A 174 14.74 -5.95 -18.14
N ALA A 175 16.01 -6.05 -18.56
CA ALA A 175 16.72 -7.32 -18.53
C ALA A 175 16.91 -7.80 -17.07
N PRO A 176 16.80 -9.11 -16.79
CA PRO A 176 17.14 -9.65 -15.49
C PRO A 176 18.56 -9.26 -15.06
N ILE A 177 18.79 -9.09 -13.76
CA ILE A 177 20.13 -8.86 -13.20
C ILE A 177 20.66 -10.13 -12.55
N SER A 178 21.98 -10.35 -12.57
CA SER A 178 22.58 -11.48 -11.86
C SER A 178 22.57 -11.21 -10.35
N VAL A 179 22.05 -12.16 -9.57
CA VAL A 179 21.92 -12.02 -8.11
C VAL A 179 22.60 -13.17 -7.39
N ALA A 180 23.61 -12.86 -6.58
CA ALA A 180 24.23 -13.85 -5.70
C ALA A 180 23.31 -14.11 -4.49
N VAL A 181 22.65 -15.26 -4.46
CA VAL A 181 21.80 -15.68 -3.34
C VAL A 181 22.65 -16.44 -2.33
N CYS A 182 22.92 -15.80 -1.20
CA CYS A 182 23.82 -16.30 -0.17
C CYS A 182 23.08 -17.26 0.77
N HIS A 183 23.47 -18.53 0.75
CA HIS A 183 23.01 -19.59 1.64
C HIS A 183 21.48 -19.84 1.65
N PRO A 184 20.81 -20.11 0.50
CA PRO A 184 19.37 -20.37 0.44
C PRO A 184 19.02 -21.81 0.86
N CYS A 185 19.23 -22.13 2.15
CA CYS A 185 19.09 -23.50 2.67
C CYS A 185 17.79 -23.73 3.46
N ASP A 186 16.77 -22.90 3.28
CA ASP A 186 15.40 -23.13 3.78
C ASP A 186 14.37 -22.76 2.70
N GLN A 187 13.09 -23.11 2.90
CA GLN A 187 12.03 -22.86 1.93
C GLN A 187 11.94 -21.37 1.54
N VAL A 188 11.84 -20.49 2.54
CA VAL A 188 11.56 -19.05 2.33
C VAL A 188 12.70 -18.38 1.56
N SER A 189 13.95 -18.72 1.89
CA SER A 189 15.14 -18.17 1.24
C SER A 189 15.38 -18.69 -0.18
N LEU A 190 14.85 -19.87 -0.52
CA LEU A 190 14.98 -20.45 -1.86
C LEU A 190 13.80 -20.09 -2.77
N GLU A 191 12.57 -20.07 -2.23
CA GLU A 191 11.35 -19.78 -2.99
C GLU A 191 11.36 -18.37 -3.58
N GLY A 192 11.72 -17.36 -2.80
CA GLY A 192 11.77 -15.96 -3.25
C GLY A 192 12.60 -15.73 -4.53
N PRO A 193 13.89 -16.14 -4.59
CA PRO A 193 14.69 -15.99 -5.80
C PRO A 193 14.21 -16.88 -6.96
N VAL A 194 13.65 -18.06 -6.69
CA VAL A 194 13.09 -18.94 -7.73
C VAL A 194 11.85 -18.31 -8.38
N GLU A 195 10.94 -17.74 -7.58
CA GLU A 195 9.77 -17.03 -8.09
C GLU A 195 10.17 -15.77 -8.87
N ALA A 196 11.13 -15.00 -8.34
CA ALA A 196 11.65 -13.82 -9.04
C ALA A 196 12.31 -14.18 -10.38
N ALA A 197 12.98 -15.33 -10.47
CA ALA A 197 13.53 -15.84 -11.73
C ALA A 197 12.44 -16.24 -12.74
N LYS A 198 11.38 -16.92 -12.27
CA LYS A 198 10.22 -17.29 -13.11
C LYS A 198 9.51 -16.07 -13.71
N LEU A 199 9.50 -14.95 -12.98
CA LEU A 199 8.96 -13.66 -13.44
C LEU A 199 9.95 -12.86 -14.31
N GLY A 200 11.15 -13.39 -14.58
CA GLY A 200 12.17 -12.70 -15.37
C GLY A 200 12.77 -11.47 -14.68
N LEU A 201 12.65 -11.35 -13.35
CA LEU A 201 13.21 -10.22 -12.60
C LEU A 201 14.71 -10.37 -12.39
N ILE A 202 15.17 -11.58 -12.05
CA ILE A 202 16.56 -11.85 -11.67
C ILE A 202 17.06 -13.14 -12.30
N ASP A 203 18.39 -13.25 -12.46
CA ASP A 203 19.12 -14.49 -12.76
C ASP A 203 19.88 -14.93 -11.49
N PRO A 204 19.30 -15.82 -10.66
CA PRO A 204 19.85 -16.12 -9.36
C PRO A 204 21.00 -17.15 -9.46
N ILE A 205 22.08 -16.83 -8.74
CA ILE A 205 23.21 -17.72 -8.49
C ILE A 205 23.09 -18.22 -7.05
N LEU A 206 22.74 -19.49 -6.87
CA LEU A 206 22.51 -20.09 -5.55
C LEU A 206 23.84 -20.54 -4.95
N ILE A 207 24.25 -19.94 -3.83
CA ILE A 207 25.56 -20.17 -3.22
C ILE A 207 25.36 -20.80 -1.84
N GLY A 208 25.67 -22.09 -1.69
CA GLY A 208 25.41 -22.82 -0.45
C GLY A 208 25.71 -24.31 -0.61
N PRO A 209 25.57 -25.12 0.46
CA PRO A 209 25.71 -26.56 0.36
C PRO A 209 24.72 -27.14 -0.66
N GLU A 210 25.23 -27.63 -1.79
CA GLU A 210 24.42 -28.02 -2.95
C GLU A 210 23.41 -29.10 -2.56
N ALA A 211 23.83 -30.08 -1.77
CA ALA A 211 22.98 -31.15 -1.27
C ALA A 211 21.77 -30.60 -0.48
N LYS A 212 21.97 -29.56 0.34
CA LYS A 212 20.88 -28.93 1.11
C LYS A 212 19.94 -28.15 0.21
N ILE A 213 20.47 -27.33 -0.69
CA ILE A 213 19.65 -26.54 -1.65
C ILE A 213 18.76 -27.48 -2.47
N ARG A 214 19.33 -28.55 -3.03
CA ARG A 214 18.57 -29.54 -3.83
C ARG A 214 17.54 -30.29 -2.98
N SER A 215 17.86 -30.60 -1.73
CA SER A 215 16.91 -31.24 -0.80
C SER A 215 15.70 -30.34 -0.55
N VAL A 216 15.91 -29.07 -0.22
CA VAL A 216 14.84 -28.09 0.00
C VAL A 216 14.02 -27.91 -1.28
N ALA A 217 14.66 -27.78 -2.44
CA ALA A 217 13.96 -27.65 -3.71
C ALA A 217 13.04 -28.85 -3.98
N LYS A 218 13.51 -30.08 -3.71
CA LYS A 218 12.72 -31.30 -3.87
C LYS A 218 11.57 -31.39 -2.86
N GLU A 219 11.82 -31.06 -1.60
CA GLU A 219 10.81 -31.11 -0.53
C GLU A 219 9.63 -30.17 -0.81
N PHE A 220 9.92 -28.96 -1.31
CA PHE A 220 8.91 -27.92 -1.55
C PHE A 220 8.50 -27.78 -3.03
N ASN A 221 8.86 -28.73 -3.90
CA ASN A 221 8.57 -28.71 -5.34
C ASN A 221 9.00 -27.41 -6.05
N LEU A 222 10.14 -26.85 -5.67
CA LEU A 222 10.73 -25.67 -6.31
C LEU A 222 11.58 -26.10 -7.50
N ASP A 223 11.23 -25.61 -8.70
CA ASP A 223 12.03 -25.84 -9.90
C ASP A 223 13.26 -24.93 -9.92
N ILE A 224 14.42 -25.55 -9.68
CA ILE A 224 15.74 -24.92 -9.75
C ILE A 224 16.53 -25.35 -11.00
N THR A 225 15.85 -25.94 -11.99
CA THR A 225 16.50 -26.43 -13.21
C THR A 225 17.07 -25.26 -14.00
N GLY A 226 18.34 -25.36 -14.43
CA GLY A 226 19.02 -24.28 -15.16
C GLY A 226 19.58 -23.15 -14.29
N LEU A 227 19.27 -23.10 -12.99
CA LEU A 227 19.89 -22.13 -12.07
C LEU A 227 21.33 -22.52 -11.74
N ARG A 228 22.24 -21.54 -11.73
CA ARG A 228 23.66 -21.76 -11.37
C ARG A 228 23.76 -22.01 -9.87
N ILE A 229 24.36 -23.14 -9.48
CA ILE A 229 24.64 -23.48 -8.08
C ILE A 229 26.15 -23.46 -7.86
N ILE A 230 26.59 -22.85 -6.77
CA ILE A 230 27.98 -22.86 -6.30
C ILE A 230 28.01 -23.55 -4.94
N ASP A 231 28.56 -24.76 -4.93
CA ASP A 231 28.70 -25.55 -3.72
C ASP A 231 29.69 -24.89 -2.74
N THR A 232 29.28 -24.82 -1.48
CA THR A 232 30.08 -24.32 -0.34
C THR A 232 29.74 -25.14 0.89
N GLN A 233 30.64 -25.28 1.85
CA GLN A 233 30.49 -26.20 2.99
C GLN A 233 29.56 -25.64 4.08
N HIS A 234 29.64 -24.34 4.35
CA HIS A 234 28.91 -23.69 5.45
C HIS A 234 28.60 -22.22 5.15
N SER A 235 27.80 -21.58 6.01
CA SER A 235 27.28 -20.22 5.83
C SER A 235 28.36 -19.16 5.61
N HIS A 236 29.45 -19.18 6.40
CA HIS A 236 30.55 -18.24 6.23
C HIS A 236 31.23 -18.34 4.85
N GLU A 237 31.45 -19.55 4.33
CA GLU A 237 32.03 -19.74 2.99
C GLU A 237 31.05 -19.26 1.91
N SER A 238 29.75 -19.52 2.09
CA SER A 238 28.71 -18.99 1.20
C SER A 238 28.75 -17.45 1.15
N ALA A 239 28.90 -16.80 2.30
CA ALA A 239 29.00 -15.33 2.39
C ALA A 239 30.27 -14.78 1.73
N GLU A 240 31.45 -15.36 2.01
CA GLU A 240 32.72 -14.95 1.39
C GLU A 240 32.64 -15.07 -0.14
N LYS A 241 32.10 -16.19 -0.63
CA LYS A 241 31.98 -16.45 -2.07
C LYS A 241 30.98 -15.50 -2.74
N ALA A 242 29.81 -15.28 -2.13
CA ALA A 242 28.80 -14.37 -2.66
C ALA A 242 29.32 -12.92 -2.75
N VAL A 243 30.00 -12.46 -1.70
CA VAL A 243 30.65 -11.14 -1.68
C VAL A 243 31.75 -11.05 -2.73
N ALA A 244 32.58 -12.08 -2.89
CA ALA A 244 33.63 -12.11 -3.90
C ALA A 244 33.09 -11.98 -5.32
N MET A 245 31.97 -12.64 -5.64
CA MET A 245 31.31 -12.55 -6.95
C MET A 245 30.70 -11.17 -7.22
N CYS A 246 30.11 -10.55 -6.19
CA CYS A 246 29.64 -9.16 -6.30
C CYS A 246 30.81 -8.20 -6.51
N ARG A 247 31.95 -8.46 -5.87
CA ARG A 247 33.17 -7.65 -6.00
C ARG A 247 33.84 -7.80 -7.37
N SER A 248 33.79 -8.99 -7.98
CA SER A 248 34.33 -9.25 -9.33
C SER A 248 33.41 -8.78 -10.45
N GLY A 249 32.15 -8.44 -10.14
CA GLY A 249 31.14 -8.04 -11.12
C GLY A 249 30.41 -9.23 -11.77
N GLU A 250 30.64 -10.46 -11.31
CA GLU A 250 29.86 -11.63 -11.74
C GLU A 250 28.40 -11.56 -11.25
N ALA A 251 28.17 -10.93 -10.09
CA ALA A 251 26.86 -10.67 -9.54
C ALA A 251 26.63 -9.16 -9.38
N GLU A 252 25.46 -8.68 -9.78
CA GLU A 252 25.09 -7.26 -9.72
C GLU A 252 24.24 -6.89 -8.50
N ALA A 253 23.72 -7.89 -7.79
CA ALA A 253 23.14 -7.72 -6.47
C ALA A 253 23.49 -8.93 -5.59
N LEU A 254 23.44 -8.71 -4.28
CA LEU A 254 23.53 -9.76 -3.27
C LEU A 254 22.16 -9.97 -2.65
N MET A 255 21.79 -11.20 -2.32
CA MET A 255 20.56 -11.51 -1.61
C MET A 255 20.86 -12.42 -0.43
N LYS A 256 20.31 -12.06 0.73
CA LYS A 256 20.44 -12.87 1.94
C LYS A 256 19.52 -14.09 1.86
N GLY A 257 20.07 -15.27 2.15
CA GLY A 257 19.31 -16.49 2.36
C GLY A 257 19.04 -16.79 3.84
N SER A 258 19.21 -18.05 4.24
CA SER A 258 18.80 -18.55 5.57
C SER A 258 19.78 -18.26 6.71
N LEU A 259 21.01 -17.82 6.40
CA LEU A 259 22.03 -17.42 7.38
C LEU A 259 21.62 -16.20 8.21
N HIS A 260 22.33 -15.93 9.32
CA HIS A 260 22.05 -14.72 10.10
C HIS A 260 22.59 -13.45 9.41
N THR A 261 21.94 -12.31 9.62
CA THR A 261 22.27 -11.08 8.88
C THR A 261 23.68 -10.58 9.21
N ASP A 262 24.14 -10.74 10.45
CA ASP A 262 25.49 -10.38 10.88
C ASP A 262 26.58 -11.19 10.17
N GLU A 263 26.38 -12.49 9.93
CA GLU A 263 27.33 -13.34 9.20
C GLU A 263 27.58 -12.80 7.78
N MET A 264 26.51 -12.47 7.05
CA MET A 264 26.62 -11.89 5.72
C MET A 264 27.20 -10.47 5.76
N MET A 265 26.73 -9.64 6.69
CA MET A 265 27.14 -8.25 6.78
C MET A 265 28.59 -8.10 7.26
N HIS A 266 29.13 -9.05 8.02
CA HIS A 266 30.55 -9.10 8.38
C HIS A 266 31.45 -9.13 7.14
N GLU A 267 31.14 -10.03 6.20
CA GLU A 267 31.88 -10.14 4.94
C GLU A 267 31.67 -8.90 4.04
N VAL A 268 30.43 -8.40 3.95
CA VAL A 268 30.10 -7.18 3.20
C VAL A 268 30.88 -5.97 3.74
N ALA A 269 31.03 -5.84 5.06
CA ALA A 269 31.68 -4.73 5.74
C ALA A 269 33.21 -4.88 5.87
N SER A 270 33.80 -5.96 5.36
CA SER A 270 35.25 -6.14 5.33
C SER A 270 35.93 -5.01 4.55
N ARG A 271 37.03 -4.45 5.07
CA ARG A 271 37.75 -3.33 4.44
C ARG A 271 38.43 -3.74 3.15
N ASP A 272 39.12 -4.88 3.16
CA ASP A 272 39.95 -5.32 2.04
C ASP A 272 39.19 -6.24 1.09
N LYS A 273 38.26 -7.04 1.63
CA LYS A 273 37.53 -8.07 0.88
C LYS A 273 36.03 -7.78 0.72
N GLY A 274 35.49 -6.74 1.35
CA GLY A 274 34.06 -6.48 1.33
C GLY A 274 33.58 -5.69 0.11
N LEU A 275 32.39 -5.11 0.28
CA LEU A 275 31.68 -4.30 -0.73
C LEU A 275 31.60 -2.83 -0.32
N ARG A 276 32.46 -2.41 0.61
CA ARG A 276 32.48 -1.03 1.11
C ARG A 276 32.78 -0.03 0.00
N THR A 277 32.15 1.13 0.13
CA THR A 277 32.45 2.33 -0.65
C THR A 277 32.88 3.45 0.32
N ALA A 278 33.01 4.68 -0.20
CA ALA A 278 33.21 5.86 0.65
C ALA A 278 31.96 6.19 1.50
N ARG A 279 30.77 5.73 1.08
CA ARG A 279 29.52 5.98 1.81
C ARG A 279 29.25 4.94 2.88
N ARG A 280 28.58 5.36 3.95
CA ARG A 280 28.00 4.45 4.94
C ARG A 280 26.99 3.51 4.29
N ILE A 281 27.12 2.23 4.60
CA ILE A 281 26.14 1.20 4.20
C ILE A 281 24.90 1.36 5.07
N SER A 282 23.72 1.40 4.46
CA SER A 282 22.46 1.64 5.15
C SER A 282 21.30 0.84 4.59
N HIS A 283 20.31 0.56 5.44
CA HIS A 283 19.08 -0.13 5.05
C HIS A 283 17.93 0.85 4.80
N VAL A 284 17.10 0.56 3.80
CA VAL A 284 15.85 1.26 3.52
C VAL A 284 14.72 0.24 3.46
N PHE A 285 13.68 0.45 4.28
CA PHE A 285 12.39 -0.18 4.05
C PHE A 285 11.60 0.62 3.01
N VAL A 286 11.14 -0.06 1.97
CA VAL A 286 10.15 0.46 1.02
C VAL A 286 8.78 -0.06 1.48
N MET A 287 7.99 0.82 2.09
CA MET A 287 6.72 0.46 2.73
C MET A 287 5.54 0.75 1.80
N ASP A 288 4.66 -0.23 1.63
CA ASP A 288 3.31 -0.05 1.11
C ASP A 288 2.35 -0.03 2.30
N VAL A 289 2.00 1.18 2.75
CA VAL A 289 1.15 1.39 3.92
C VAL A 289 -0.27 1.68 3.45
N PRO A 290 -1.28 0.85 3.75
CA PRO A 290 -2.65 1.06 3.28
C PRO A 290 -3.26 2.43 3.66
N THR A 291 -2.87 3.00 4.80
CA THR A 291 -3.34 4.32 5.27
C THR A 291 -2.64 5.49 4.58
N TYR A 292 -1.58 5.27 3.81
CA TYR A 292 -0.72 6.32 3.29
C TYR A 292 -0.77 6.36 1.76
N PRO A 293 -0.95 7.54 1.14
CA PRO A 293 -1.31 7.64 -0.28
C PRO A 293 -0.13 7.42 -1.25
N ARG A 294 1.04 7.06 -0.76
CA ARG A 294 2.29 6.97 -1.54
C ARG A 294 3.26 5.98 -0.89
N THR A 295 4.29 5.58 -1.63
CA THR A 295 5.41 4.81 -1.09
C THR A 295 6.08 5.58 0.05
N LEU A 296 6.27 4.91 1.19
CA LEU A 296 6.97 5.49 2.34
C LEU A 296 8.31 4.78 2.53
N LEU A 297 9.41 5.54 2.50
CA LEU A 297 10.74 5.02 2.75
C LEU A 297 11.15 5.26 4.20
N ILE A 298 11.70 4.26 4.89
CA ILE A 298 12.16 4.37 6.28
C ILE A 298 13.62 3.93 6.36
N THR A 299 14.49 4.78 6.92
CA THR A 299 15.94 4.51 7.01
C THR A 299 16.55 5.12 8.27
N ASP A 300 17.52 4.52 8.97
CA ASP A 300 17.98 3.12 8.90
C ASP A 300 17.34 2.30 10.03
N ALA A 301 16.70 1.19 9.67
CA ALA A 301 15.93 0.36 10.60
C ALA A 301 16.48 -1.07 10.76
N ALA A 302 17.69 -1.36 10.24
CA ALA A 302 18.26 -2.71 10.30
C ALA A 302 19.78 -2.80 10.52
N ILE A 303 20.57 -1.78 10.19
CA ILE A 303 22.05 -1.89 10.19
C ILE A 303 22.71 -0.97 11.21
N ASN A 304 22.38 0.32 11.17
CA ASN A 304 23.13 1.32 11.94
C ASN A 304 22.49 1.56 13.30
N ILE A 305 23.12 1.03 14.37
CA ILE A 305 22.59 1.09 15.75
C ILE A 305 22.42 2.53 16.24
N TYR A 306 23.52 3.28 16.30
CA TYR A 306 23.56 4.69 16.70
C TYR A 306 24.36 5.48 15.66
N PRO A 307 23.76 5.82 14.51
CA PRO A 307 24.48 6.51 13.45
C PRO A 307 24.87 7.92 13.89
N THR A 308 26.12 8.30 13.62
CA THR A 308 26.61 9.67 13.83
C THR A 308 25.97 10.64 12.82
N LEU A 309 26.18 11.94 12.99
CA LEU A 309 25.73 12.95 12.02
C LEU A 309 26.26 12.68 10.59
N GLU A 310 27.54 12.29 10.47
CA GLU A 310 28.15 11.95 9.18
C GLU A 310 27.54 10.67 8.60
N ASP A 311 27.35 9.63 9.43
CA ASP A 311 26.67 8.40 8.99
C ASP A 311 25.25 8.72 8.49
N LYS A 312 24.50 9.59 9.20
CA LYS A 312 23.14 10.01 8.83
C LYS A 312 23.09 10.75 7.49
N ALA A 313 24.08 11.56 7.17
CA ALA A 313 24.16 12.23 5.87
C ALA A 313 24.29 11.23 4.73
N ASP A 314 25.15 10.22 4.87
CA ASP A 314 25.30 9.12 3.90
C ASP A 314 24.04 8.24 3.81
N ILE A 315 23.48 7.85 4.96
CA ILE A 315 22.22 7.09 5.05
C ILE A 315 21.12 7.81 4.26
N LEU A 316 21.03 9.13 4.44
CA LEU A 316 20.02 9.94 3.78
C LEU A 316 20.26 10.07 2.28
N GLN A 317 21.51 10.30 1.86
CA GLN A 317 21.84 10.38 0.44
C GLN A 317 21.53 9.06 -0.29
N ASN A 318 21.76 7.91 0.35
CA ASN A 318 21.39 6.59 -0.19
C ASN A 318 19.86 6.47 -0.38
N ALA A 319 19.06 6.88 0.61
CA ALA A 319 17.60 6.82 0.53
C ALA A 319 17.02 7.80 -0.51
N ILE A 320 17.60 8.99 -0.65
CA ILE A 320 17.22 9.98 -1.67
C ILE A 320 17.48 9.41 -3.07
N GLU A 321 18.63 8.77 -3.29
CA GLU A 321 18.93 8.13 -4.57
C GLU A 321 17.95 7.00 -4.88
N LEU A 322 17.56 6.21 -3.89
CA LEU A 322 16.52 5.20 -4.06
C LEU A 322 15.19 5.82 -4.45
N ALA A 323 14.76 6.90 -3.77
CA ALA A 323 13.51 7.56 -4.09
C ALA A 323 13.45 8.04 -5.54
N HIS A 324 14.55 8.61 -6.07
CA HIS A 324 14.64 8.97 -7.49
C HIS A 324 14.51 7.75 -8.41
N VAL A 325 15.17 6.63 -8.09
CA VAL A 325 15.03 5.38 -8.86
C VAL A 325 13.58 4.88 -8.84
N LEU A 326 12.88 5.07 -7.72
CA LEU A 326 11.47 4.74 -7.59
C LEU A 326 10.55 5.76 -8.27
N GLY A 327 11.07 6.83 -8.87
CA GLY A 327 10.31 7.80 -9.67
C GLY A 327 9.85 9.04 -8.90
N VAL A 328 10.35 9.26 -7.67
CA VAL A 328 10.09 10.47 -6.90
C VAL A 328 11.12 11.53 -7.29
N GLU A 329 10.73 12.48 -8.14
CA GLU A 329 11.63 13.52 -8.69
C GLU A 329 12.19 14.47 -7.62
N LEU A 330 11.37 14.84 -6.64
CA LEU A 330 11.76 15.71 -5.53
C LEU A 330 11.27 15.11 -4.20
N PRO A 331 12.03 14.16 -3.63
CA PRO A 331 11.69 13.50 -2.37
C PRO A 331 11.60 14.49 -1.21
N LYS A 332 10.58 14.33 -0.37
CA LYS A 332 10.42 15.03 0.90
C LYS A 332 10.93 14.16 2.03
N VAL A 333 11.99 14.62 2.67
CA VAL A 333 12.66 13.93 3.76
C VAL A 333 12.27 14.55 5.09
N ALA A 334 11.58 13.80 5.93
CA ALA A 334 11.37 14.16 7.33
C ALA A 334 12.44 13.51 8.20
N ILE A 335 13.19 14.33 8.95
CA ILE A 335 14.17 13.86 9.92
C ILE A 335 13.49 13.76 11.27
N LEU A 336 13.31 12.54 11.74
CA LEU A 336 12.45 12.25 12.87
C LEU A 336 13.11 12.53 14.21
N SER A 337 12.30 13.04 15.14
CA SER A 337 12.61 13.17 16.55
C SER A 337 11.33 13.05 17.38
N ALA A 338 11.42 13.24 18.70
CA ALA A 338 10.26 13.25 19.59
C ALA A 338 9.50 14.59 19.59
N VAL A 339 10.15 15.67 19.13
CA VAL A 339 9.61 17.04 19.15
C VAL A 339 10.04 17.80 17.89
N GLU A 340 9.38 18.91 17.60
CA GLU A 340 9.60 19.73 16.40
C GLU A 340 10.57 20.89 16.60
N THR A 341 10.86 21.21 17.87
CA THR A 341 11.79 22.28 18.21
C THR A 341 13.18 21.72 18.45
N VAL A 342 14.19 22.50 18.07
CA VAL A 342 15.58 22.17 18.38
C VAL A 342 15.77 22.25 19.89
N TYR A 343 15.96 21.09 20.52
CA TYR A 343 16.05 20.99 21.97
C TYR A 343 17.34 20.24 22.36
N PRO A 344 18.36 20.94 22.90
CA PRO A 344 19.69 20.38 23.13
C PRO A 344 19.76 19.12 24.01
N LYS A 345 18.72 18.83 24.81
CA LYS A 345 18.66 17.59 25.61
C LYS A 345 18.20 16.36 24.81
N ILE A 346 17.71 16.55 23.59
CA ILE A 346 17.34 15.49 22.65
C ILE A 346 18.26 15.62 21.44
N ASN A 347 19.33 14.82 21.42
CA ASN A 347 20.41 14.93 20.43
C ASN A 347 19.92 14.84 18.97
N SER A 348 18.91 14.00 18.70
CA SER A 348 18.31 13.88 17.36
C SER A 348 17.72 15.20 16.84
N THR A 349 17.31 16.13 17.71
CA THR A 349 16.83 17.44 17.28
C THR A 349 17.96 18.34 16.75
N ILE A 350 19.14 18.22 17.33
CA ILE A 350 20.34 18.96 16.92
C ILE A 350 20.87 18.38 15.61
N GLU A 351 20.91 17.05 15.51
CA GLU A 351 21.33 16.35 14.29
C GLU A 351 20.38 16.64 13.12
N ALA A 352 19.07 16.66 13.35
CA ALA A 352 18.08 17.02 12.33
C ALA A 352 18.31 18.43 11.79
N ALA A 353 18.49 19.42 12.68
CA ALA A 353 18.78 20.79 12.27
C ALA A 353 20.10 20.90 11.50
N ALA A 354 21.13 20.16 11.92
CA ALA A 354 22.41 20.11 11.22
C ALA A 354 22.27 19.52 9.82
N LEU A 355 21.59 18.39 9.65
CA LEU A 355 21.34 17.74 8.36
C LEU A 355 20.54 18.65 7.40
N CYS A 356 19.52 19.36 7.88
CA CYS A 356 18.82 20.37 7.09
C CYS A 356 19.80 21.45 6.60
N LYS A 357 20.71 21.92 7.46
CA LYS A 357 21.73 22.90 7.05
C LYS A 357 22.78 22.34 6.10
N MET A 358 23.10 21.06 6.20
CA MET A 358 23.97 20.36 5.26
C MET A 358 23.31 20.33 3.87
N ALA A 359 22.00 20.08 3.79
CA ALA A 359 21.25 20.15 2.54
C ALA A 359 21.17 21.57 1.95
N ASP A 360 20.88 22.60 2.77
CA ASP A 360 20.93 24.00 2.33
C ASP A 360 22.26 24.39 1.68
N ARG A 361 23.36 23.80 2.18
CA ARG A 361 24.73 24.05 1.73
C ARG A 361 25.18 23.11 0.61
N GLY A 362 24.29 22.24 0.11
CA GLY A 362 24.58 21.33 -1.00
C GLY A 362 25.46 20.12 -0.63
N GLN A 363 25.64 19.82 0.66
CA GLN A 363 26.34 18.60 1.10
C GLN A 363 25.45 17.36 0.94
N ILE A 364 24.14 17.54 1.08
CA ILE A 364 23.11 16.54 0.76
C ILE A 364 22.28 17.13 -0.37
N THR A 365 22.00 16.37 -1.42
CA THR A 365 21.41 16.90 -2.65
C THR A 365 20.25 16.06 -3.16
N GLY A 366 19.37 16.70 -3.95
CA GLY A 366 18.26 16.04 -4.64
C GLY A 366 17.03 15.78 -3.78
N ALA A 367 16.82 16.49 -2.68
CA ALA A 367 15.61 16.36 -1.88
C ALA A 367 15.30 17.65 -1.09
N LEU A 368 14.06 17.77 -0.63
CA LEU A 368 13.67 18.75 0.38
C LEU A 368 13.75 18.08 1.74
N LEU A 369 14.53 18.66 2.65
CA LEU A 369 14.68 18.15 4.02
C LEU A 369 14.00 19.09 4.99
N ASP A 370 13.34 18.51 5.99
CA ASP A 370 12.91 19.25 7.17
C ASP A 370 12.98 18.38 8.42
N GLY A 371 13.21 19.03 9.55
CA GLY A 371 13.45 18.37 10.82
C GLY A 371 14.00 19.34 11.87
N PRO A 372 13.86 18.98 13.15
CA PRO A 372 13.25 17.75 13.64
C PRO A 372 11.72 17.74 13.49
N LEU A 373 11.15 16.57 13.20
CA LEU A 373 9.71 16.37 13.12
C LEU A 373 9.31 15.16 13.97
N ALA A 374 8.28 15.30 14.80
CA ALA A 374 7.57 14.15 15.34
C ALA A 374 6.87 13.38 14.21
N PHE A 375 6.65 12.08 14.43
CA PHE A 375 6.10 11.18 13.41
C PHE A 375 4.75 11.66 12.85
N ASP A 376 3.84 12.10 13.72
CA ASP A 376 2.52 12.62 13.34
C ASP A 376 2.63 13.79 12.36
N ASN A 377 3.57 14.71 12.59
CA ASN A 377 3.77 15.85 11.71
C ASN A 377 4.49 15.51 10.41
N ALA A 378 5.24 14.42 10.36
CA ALA A 378 5.88 13.96 9.13
C ALA A 378 4.83 13.38 8.16
N ILE A 379 3.78 12.73 8.68
CA ILE A 379 2.83 11.93 7.91
C ILE A 379 1.42 12.53 7.78
N SER A 380 1.02 13.46 8.66
CA SER A 380 -0.31 14.10 8.63
C SER A 380 -0.25 15.60 8.41
N GLU A 381 -0.82 16.08 7.30
CA GLU A 381 -0.99 17.52 7.04
C GLU A 381 -1.86 18.21 8.10
N GLU A 382 -2.83 17.49 8.66
CA GLU A 382 -3.69 18.01 9.72
C GLU A 382 -2.89 18.25 11.01
N ALA A 383 -2.09 17.27 11.43
CA ALA A 383 -1.22 17.40 12.61
C ALA A 383 -0.23 18.56 12.43
N ALA A 384 0.40 18.65 11.25
CA ALA A 384 1.30 19.75 10.91
C ALA A 384 0.61 21.12 10.98
N LYS A 385 -0.63 21.25 10.49
CA LYS A 385 -1.43 22.49 10.58
C LYS A 385 -1.79 22.85 12.01
N ILE A 386 -2.23 21.88 12.82
CA ILE A 386 -2.57 22.09 14.24
C ILE A 386 -1.35 22.63 15.00
N LYS A 387 -0.17 22.07 14.74
CA LYS A 387 1.10 22.53 15.34
C LYS A 387 1.72 23.74 14.63
N LYS A 388 1.06 24.30 13.61
CA LYS A 388 1.48 25.49 12.85
C LYS A 388 2.87 25.35 12.22
N ILE A 389 3.19 24.16 11.73
CA ILE A 389 4.48 23.87 11.08
C ILE A 389 4.38 24.31 9.63
N ASN A 390 5.17 25.32 9.25
CA ASN A 390 5.27 25.78 7.86
C ASN A 390 6.44 25.08 7.17
N SER A 391 6.15 24.00 6.46
CA SER A 391 7.16 23.16 5.82
C SER A 391 6.62 22.51 4.56
N PRO A 392 7.41 22.43 3.47
CA PRO A 392 7.03 21.69 2.28
C PRO A 392 7.09 20.16 2.48
N VAL A 393 7.68 19.69 3.60
CA VAL A 393 7.84 18.28 3.95
C VAL A 393 6.76 17.81 4.92
N ALA A 394 6.39 18.63 5.91
CA ALA A 394 5.46 18.24 6.96
C ALA A 394 4.12 17.75 6.39
N GLY A 395 3.68 16.59 6.87
CA GLY A 395 2.46 15.88 6.48
C GLY A 395 2.54 15.13 5.16
N ARG A 396 3.71 15.18 4.48
CA ARG A 396 3.87 14.76 3.09
C ARG A 396 5.19 14.02 2.87
N ALA A 397 5.80 13.45 3.92
CA ALA A 397 7.11 12.82 3.80
C ALA A 397 7.08 11.61 2.84
N ASP A 398 8.07 11.55 1.96
CA ASP A 398 8.37 10.37 1.12
C ASP A 398 9.43 9.50 1.81
N ILE A 399 10.35 10.12 2.57
CA ILE A 399 11.43 9.47 3.33
C ILE A 399 11.37 9.89 4.79
N LEU A 400 11.48 8.91 5.69
CA LEU A 400 11.65 9.08 7.13
C LEU A 400 13.06 8.65 7.52
N LEU A 401 13.88 9.62 7.93
CA LEU A 401 15.17 9.35 8.58
C LEU A 401 14.93 9.22 10.09
N VAL A 402 15.08 8.01 10.63
CA VAL A 402 14.90 7.72 12.05
C VAL A 402 16.14 8.09 12.87
N PRO A 403 16.00 8.38 14.17
CA PRO A 403 17.13 8.80 14.99
C PRO A 403 18.17 7.68 15.22
N ASP A 404 17.71 6.43 15.34
CA ASP A 404 18.49 5.24 15.66
C ASP A 404 17.76 3.96 15.22
N LEU A 405 18.45 2.82 15.37
CA LEU A 405 17.93 1.51 14.98
C LEU A 405 16.67 1.12 15.74
N GLU A 406 16.58 1.41 17.04
CA GLU A 406 15.46 1.00 17.87
C GLU A 406 14.18 1.69 17.38
N ALA A 407 14.24 3.01 17.18
CA ALA A 407 13.13 3.79 16.64
C ALA A 407 12.72 3.30 15.24
N GLY A 408 13.68 3.04 14.35
CA GLY A 408 13.40 2.56 13.00
C GLY A 408 12.80 1.17 12.97
N ASN A 409 13.34 0.24 13.76
CA ASN A 409 12.86 -1.13 13.80
C ASN A 409 11.43 -1.18 14.38
N MET A 410 11.18 -0.48 15.49
CA MET A 410 9.85 -0.39 16.09
C MET A 410 8.85 0.22 15.12
N LEU A 411 9.20 1.31 14.42
CA LEU A 411 8.31 1.97 13.47
C LEU A 411 7.92 1.04 12.31
N ALA A 412 8.90 0.40 11.67
CA ALA A 412 8.63 -0.51 10.57
C ALA A 412 7.75 -1.69 11.01
N LYS A 413 8.03 -2.27 12.19
CA LYS A 413 7.24 -3.38 12.74
C LYS A 413 5.83 -2.95 13.14
N GLN A 414 5.64 -1.77 13.72
CA GLN A 414 4.30 -1.25 14.01
C GLN A 414 3.47 -1.11 12.74
N LEU A 415 4.05 -0.58 11.65
CA LEU A 415 3.36 -0.47 10.38
C LEU A 415 2.99 -1.85 9.81
N SER A 416 3.90 -2.82 9.85
CA SER A 416 3.62 -4.16 9.31
C SER A 416 2.56 -4.92 10.11
N TYR A 417 2.58 -4.86 11.44
CA TYR A 417 1.70 -5.67 12.28
C TYR A 417 0.40 -4.97 12.71
N LEU A 418 0.39 -3.64 12.82
CA LEU A 418 -0.78 -2.87 13.27
C LEU A 418 -1.46 -2.08 12.13
N ALA A 419 -0.74 -1.80 11.04
CA ALA A 419 -1.27 -1.03 9.91
C ALA A 419 -1.41 -1.85 8.61
N ASP A 420 -1.21 -3.18 8.67
CA ASP A 420 -1.31 -4.10 7.53
C ASP A 420 -0.39 -3.68 6.36
N ALA A 421 0.77 -3.11 6.67
CA ALA A 421 1.73 -2.65 5.69
C ALA A 421 2.68 -3.77 5.25
N ASP A 422 2.93 -3.88 3.95
CA ASP A 422 4.03 -4.70 3.46
C ASP A 422 5.32 -3.88 3.40
N ALA A 423 6.45 -4.57 3.59
CA ALA A 423 7.76 -3.96 3.67
C ALA A 423 8.75 -4.71 2.77
N ALA A 424 9.30 -4.04 1.77
CA ALA A 424 10.45 -4.53 1.01
C ALA A 424 11.74 -3.97 1.61
N GLY A 425 12.80 -4.78 1.68
CA GLY A 425 14.05 -4.44 2.35
C GLY A 425 15.24 -4.42 1.39
N ILE A 426 15.95 -3.28 1.34
CA ILE A 426 17.15 -3.14 0.52
C ILE A 426 18.25 -2.39 1.27
N VAL A 427 19.49 -2.83 1.07
CA VAL A 427 20.69 -2.17 1.59
C VAL A 427 21.44 -1.49 0.45
N LEU A 428 21.86 -0.27 0.73
CA LEU A 428 22.52 0.65 -0.17
C LEU A 428 23.84 1.15 0.43
N GLY A 429 24.58 1.96 -0.31
CA GLY A 429 25.92 2.43 0.06
C GLY A 429 27.05 1.41 -0.18
N ALA A 430 26.70 0.16 -0.50
CA ALA A 430 27.66 -0.86 -0.95
C ALA A 430 27.89 -0.80 -2.48
N ARG A 431 28.91 -1.53 -2.95
CA ARG A 431 29.24 -1.64 -4.38
C ARG A 431 28.11 -2.17 -5.25
N VAL A 432 27.23 -3.00 -4.68
CA VAL A 432 26.00 -3.52 -5.30
C VAL A 432 24.84 -3.39 -4.32
N PRO A 433 23.57 -3.26 -4.78
CA PRO A 433 22.42 -3.38 -3.88
C PRO A 433 22.38 -4.76 -3.20
N ILE A 434 21.94 -4.80 -1.94
CA ILE A 434 21.79 -6.05 -1.20
C ILE A 434 20.34 -6.20 -0.76
N VAL A 435 19.68 -7.25 -1.23
CA VAL A 435 18.32 -7.62 -0.85
C VAL A 435 18.35 -8.29 0.53
N LEU A 436 17.71 -7.65 1.51
CA LEU A 436 17.58 -8.16 2.88
C LEU A 436 16.12 -8.54 3.15
N THR A 437 15.76 -9.78 2.86
CA THR A 437 14.44 -10.31 3.22
C THR A 437 14.41 -10.80 4.67
N SER A 438 13.29 -10.58 5.33
CA SER A 438 12.93 -11.19 6.61
C SER A 438 12.22 -12.53 6.39
N ARG A 439 12.35 -13.43 7.37
CA ARG A 439 11.59 -14.70 7.37
C ARG A 439 10.08 -14.50 7.52
N ALA A 440 9.67 -13.35 8.04
CA ALA A 440 8.27 -12.98 8.24
C ALA A 440 7.66 -12.24 7.04
N ASP A 441 8.43 -11.94 6.00
CA ASP A 441 7.95 -11.17 4.86
C ASP A 441 6.99 -12.00 3.99
N SER A 442 5.98 -11.34 3.42
CA SER A 442 5.10 -11.94 2.43
C SER A 442 5.88 -12.29 1.13
N ALA A 443 5.37 -13.24 0.35
CA ALA A 443 5.97 -13.57 -0.96
C ALA A 443 6.08 -12.31 -1.85
N LYS A 444 5.06 -11.45 -1.80
CA LYS A 444 5.03 -10.19 -2.55
C LYS A 444 6.09 -9.20 -2.08
N ALA A 445 6.33 -9.07 -0.78
CA ALA A 445 7.40 -8.23 -0.24
C ALA A 445 8.80 -8.71 -0.68
N ARG A 446 9.03 -10.03 -0.78
CA ARG A 446 10.28 -10.59 -1.33
C ARG A 446 10.45 -10.22 -2.80
N LEU A 447 9.42 -10.42 -3.62
CA LEU A 447 9.45 -10.04 -5.04
C LEU A 447 9.66 -8.54 -5.23
N ALA A 448 9.00 -7.70 -4.42
CA ALA A 448 9.20 -6.26 -4.43
C ALA A 448 10.64 -5.88 -4.07
N SER A 449 11.26 -6.55 -3.10
CA SER A 449 12.67 -6.31 -2.75
C SER A 449 13.61 -6.63 -3.93
N CYS A 450 13.34 -7.71 -4.67
CA CYS A 450 14.04 -8.03 -5.92
C CYS A 450 13.84 -6.95 -6.98
N ALA A 451 12.58 -6.53 -7.21
CA ALA A 451 12.25 -5.51 -8.20
C ALA A 451 12.92 -4.16 -7.89
N VAL A 452 12.96 -3.75 -6.62
CA VAL A 452 13.70 -2.56 -6.19
C VAL A 452 15.19 -2.69 -6.51
N ALA A 453 15.80 -3.86 -6.26
CA ALA A 453 17.20 -4.10 -6.60
C ALA A 453 17.46 -4.06 -8.12
N VAL A 454 16.55 -4.60 -8.94
CA VAL A 454 16.59 -4.53 -10.41
C VAL A 454 16.59 -3.09 -10.88
N LEU A 455 15.61 -2.29 -10.45
CA LEU A 455 15.51 -0.88 -10.81
C LEU A 455 16.78 -0.11 -10.42
N PHE A 456 17.29 -0.37 -9.21
CA PHE A 456 18.49 0.30 -8.71
C PHE A 456 19.75 -0.08 -9.49
N ALA A 457 19.95 -1.37 -9.80
CA ALA A 457 21.07 -1.84 -10.59
C ALA A 457 21.05 -1.25 -12.01
N HIS A 458 19.91 -1.23 -12.69
CA HIS A 458 19.75 -0.60 -14.02
C HIS A 458 20.03 0.91 -13.98
N ALA A 459 19.52 1.63 -12.98
CA ALA A 459 19.80 3.05 -12.83
C ALA A 459 21.30 3.33 -12.63
N ARG A 460 22.01 2.45 -11.92
CA ARG A 460 23.48 2.54 -11.75
C ARG A 460 24.23 2.28 -13.04
N ARG A 461 23.81 1.30 -13.86
CA ARG A 461 24.39 1.07 -15.20
C ARG A 461 24.27 2.33 -16.04
N ALA A 462 23.09 2.94 -16.11
CA ALA A 462 22.85 4.15 -16.88
C ALA A 462 23.75 5.32 -16.45
N LYS A 463 23.93 5.55 -15.15
CA LYS A 463 24.86 6.58 -14.63
C LYS A 463 26.32 6.26 -14.94
N GLY A 464 26.73 4.99 -14.85
CA GLY A 464 28.08 4.54 -15.18
C GLY A 464 28.45 4.73 -16.65
N THR A 465 27.49 4.52 -17.56
CA THR A 465 27.67 4.74 -19.00
C THR A 465 27.84 6.23 -19.34
N VAL A 466 27.09 7.12 -18.66
CA VAL A 466 27.19 8.57 -18.86
C VAL A 466 28.50 9.16 -18.31
N ALA A 467 29.08 8.57 -17.26
CA ALA A 467 30.36 9.02 -16.71
C ALA A 467 31.60 8.53 -17.48
N ALA A 468 31.42 7.57 -18.41
CA ALA A 468 32.49 7.01 -19.25
C ALA A 468 32.53 7.62 -20.67
N GLN A 469 31.58 8.49 -20.99
CA GLN A 469 31.54 9.35 -22.19
C GLN A 469 32.01 10.75 -21.81
#